data_AF-A0A3S0V630-F1
#
_entry.id   AF-A0A3S0V630-F1
#
_cell.length_a   1.000
_cell.length_b   1.000
_cell.length_c   1.000
_cell.angle_alpha   90.00
_cell.angle_beta   90.00
_cell.angle_gamma   90.00
#
_symmetry.space_group_name_H-M   'P 1'
#
loop_
_entity.id
_entity.type
_entity.pdbx_description
1 polymer ?
#
loop_
_entity_poly.entity_id
_entity_poly.type
_entity_poly.pdbx_seq_one_letter_code
_entity_poly.pdbx_strand_id
1 'polypeptide(L)'
;MQSSLCKLVIFFSWFIWFSNSFSDTPSKDIPILGKTLTQAKQQQMTPKQALQRLKEGNQRFLTNTTIVRDYHAQAKQAAYGQYPFAVVLNCMDSRSVPELFFDQGLADLFTLRVAGNVLNNDILGSVEFATKVVGARLIVVLGHTSCGAVAGACQQVKMGHLTDVLNKIAPTVKPVMEVTGLNNCDDTKLIDEIAKANALQVVRDMQEKSLILKELVKNKQVGIIAGLHDIKTGQVYFFDEEQSIPN
;
A
#
# COMPACT_ATOMS: atom_id res chain seq x y z
N MET A 1 -38.33 78.35 26.21
CA MET A 1 -39.34 78.43 27.29
C MET A 1 -40.42 77.40 27.00
N GLN A 2 -40.75 76.57 28.01
CA GLN A 2 -42.00 75.79 28.21
C GLN A 2 -42.49 74.90 27.04
N SER A 3 -42.36 73.57 27.10
CA SER A 3 -43.06 72.56 27.93
C SER A 3 -44.34 72.01 27.29
N SER A 4 -44.45 70.67 27.33
CA SER A 4 -45.68 69.86 27.23
C SER A 4 -46.17 69.57 25.79
N LEU A 5 -46.62 68.39 25.37
CA LEU A 5 -47.28 67.29 26.07
C LEU A 5 -46.99 65.94 25.39
N CYS A 6 -47.02 64.90 26.22
CA CYS A 6 -46.94 63.48 25.92
C CYS A 6 -48.07 62.97 24.99
N LYS A 7 -47.75 62.13 23.99
CA LYS A 7 -48.66 61.14 23.42
C LYS A 7 -47.95 59.79 23.30
N LEU A 8 -48.39 58.87 24.15
CA LEU A 8 -48.01 57.47 24.22
C LEU A 8 -48.53 56.74 22.97
N VAL A 9 -47.65 56.14 22.16
CA VAL A 9 -48.00 55.17 21.13
C VAL A 9 -47.35 53.84 21.50
N ILE A 10 -48.17 52.89 21.92
CA ILE A 10 -47.76 51.52 22.24
C ILE A 10 -47.68 50.75 20.92
N PHE A 11 -46.47 50.43 20.47
CA PHE A 11 -46.25 49.42 19.43
C PHE A 11 -46.08 48.05 20.10
N PHE A 12 -47.08 47.18 19.95
CA PHE A 12 -46.95 45.76 20.26
C PHE A 12 -46.00 45.11 19.23
N SER A 13 -44.80 44.78 19.67
CA SER A 13 -43.84 43.96 18.92
C SER A 13 -44.24 42.49 19.02
N TRP A 14 -44.84 41.94 17.96
CA TRP A 14 -44.93 40.50 17.76
C TRP A 14 -43.57 39.96 17.27
N PHE A 15 -42.72 39.52 18.21
CA PHE A 15 -41.60 38.64 17.88
C PHE A 15 -42.15 37.21 17.72
N ILE A 16 -42.34 36.77 16.48
CA ILE A 16 -42.56 35.36 16.17
C ILE A 16 -41.20 34.67 16.30
N TRP A 17 -40.98 33.99 17.42
CA TRP A 17 -39.92 33.00 17.56
C TRP A 17 -40.27 31.79 16.68
N PHE A 18 -39.70 31.70 15.48
CA PHE A 18 -39.60 30.42 14.78
C PHE A 18 -38.54 29.58 15.50
N SER A 19 -38.95 28.74 16.44
CA SER A 19 -38.13 27.64 16.92
C SER A 19 -37.97 26.64 15.78
N ASN A 20 -36.90 26.79 15.00
CA ASN A 20 -36.40 25.70 14.16
C ASN A 20 -35.87 24.62 15.08
N SER A 21 -36.75 23.71 15.50
CA SER A 21 -36.35 22.42 16.04
C SER A 21 -35.81 21.59 14.87
N PHE A 22 -34.53 21.79 14.55
CA PHE A 22 -33.79 20.78 13.80
C PHE A 22 -33.77 19.53 14.68
N SER A 23 -34.55 18.54 14.28
CA SER A 23 -34.40 17.19 14.81
C SER A 23 -33.03 16.69 14.36
N ASP A 24 -32.05 16.73 15.24
CA ASP A 24 -30.80 15.98 15.10
C ASP A 24 -31.17 14.50 15.05
N THR A 25 -31.35 13.97 13.84
CA THR A 25 -31.31 12.53 13.65
C THR A 25 -29.89 12.10 14.02
N PRO A 26 -29.72 11.13 14.94
CA PRO A 26 -28.38 10.65 15.26
C PRO A 26 -27.82 10.03 13.97
N SER A 27 -26.82 10.68 13.39
CA SER A 27 -26.03 10.06 12.33
C SER A 27 -25.53 8.74 12.91
N LYS A 28 -25.94 7.61 12.32
CA LYS A 28 -25.36 6.31 12.66
C LYS A 28 -23.85 6.49 12.69
N ASP A 29 -23.26 6.31 13.86
CA ASP A 29 -21.82 6.29 14.04
C ASP A 29 -21.26 5.17 13.16
N ILE A 30 -20.89 5.51 11.92
CA ILE A 30 -20.02 4.69 11.11
C ILE A 30 -18.71 4.69 11.89
N PRO A 31 -18.19 3.56 12.36
CA PRO A 31 -16.97 3.56 13.16
C PRO A 31 -15.82 4.06 12.28
N ILE A 32 -15.54 5.36 12.38
CA ILE A 32 -14.41 6.00 11.74
C ILE A 32 -13.19 5.43 12.45
N LEU A 33 -12.54 4.47 11.80
CA LEU A 33 -11.31 3.83 12.28
C LEU A 33 -10.17 4.87 12.20
N GLY A 34 -10.13 5.76 13.20
CA GLY A 34 -9.19 6.88 13.27
C GLY A 34 -7.73 6.44 13.40
N LYS A 35 -7.48 5.25 13.98
CA LYS A 35 -6.16 4.62 14.06
C LYS A 35 -6.27 3.13 13.74
N THR A 36 -5.78 2.72 12.59
CA THR A 36 -5.89 1.32 12.14
C THR A 36 -4.92 0.38 12.87
N LEU A 37 -3.72 0.85 13.26
CA LEU A 37 -2.78 0.05 14.05
C LEU A 37 -2.10 0.82 15.19
N THR A 38 -1.98 0.18 16.35
CA THR A 38 -1.21 0.68 17.50
C THR A 38 0.13 -0.05 17.59
N GLN A 39 1.10 0.52 18.30
CA GLN A 39 2.39 -0.13 18.56
C GLN A 39 2.23 -1.53 19.14
N ALA A 40 1.38 -1.68 20.17
CA ALA A 40 1.13 -2.97 20.81
C ALA A 40 0.57 -4.01 19.82
N LYS A 41 -0.36 -3.62 18.94
CA LYS A 41 -0.92 -4.49 17.90
C LYS A 41 0.13 -4.89 16.87
N GLN A 42 0.97 -3.96 16.42
CA GLN A 42 2.07 -4.23 15.49
C GLN A 42 3.11 -5.20 16.09
N GLN A 43 3.47 -4.99 17.35
CA GLN A 43 4.45 -5.82 18.05
C GLN A 43 3.96 -7.26 18.27
N GLN A 44 2.65 -7.46 18.44
CA GLN A 44 2.06 -8.80 18.58
C GLN A 44 1.75 -9.47 17.24
N MET A 45 1.81 -8.73 16.13
CA MET A 45 1.49 -9.25 14.81
C MET A 45 2.57 -10.21 14.30
N THR A 46 2.16 -11.37 13.80
CA THR A 46 3.05 -12.30 13.10
C THR A 46 3.12 -11.97 11.60
N PRO A 47 4.17 -12.38 10.87
CA PRO A 47 4.22 -12.22 9.42
C PRO A 47 3.02 -12.82 8.69
N LYS A 48 2.51 -13.96 9.18
CA LYS A 48 1.32 -14.63 8.65
C LYS A 48 0.05 -13.80 8.83
N GLN A 49 -0.14 -13.19 9.99
CA GLN A 49 -1.26 -12.29 10.24
C GLN A 49 -1.17 -11.02 9.39
N ALA A 50 0.03 -10.48 9.19
CA ALA A 50 0.26 -9.35 8.30
C ALA A 50 -0.13 -9.68 6.85
N LEU A 51 0.27 -10.84 6.32
CA LEU A 51 -0.10 -11.26 4.97
C LEU A 51 -1.61 -11.50 4.85
N GLN A 52 -2.20 -12.17 5.85
CA GLN A 52 -3.63 -12.43 5.88
C GLN A 52 -4.44 -11.12 5.87
N ARG A 53 -4.01 -10.09 6.60
CA ARG A 53 -4.62 -8.76 6.58
C ARG A 53 -4.60 -8.13 5.19
N LEU A 54 -3.50 -8.27 4.44
CA LEU A 54 -3.43 -7.78 3.05
C LEU A 54 -4.39 -8.55 2.14
N LYS A 55 -4.43 -9.89 2.26
CA LYS A 55 -5.34 -10.74 1.47
C LYS A 55 -6.81 -10.40 1.71
N GLU A 56 -7.20 -10.22 2.97
CA GLU A 56 -8.57 -9.81 3.33
C GLU A 56 -8.91 -8.43 2.76
N GLY A 57 -7.95 -7.52 2.77
CA GLY A 57 -8.09 -6.21 2.15
C GLY A 57 -8.25 -6.26 0.63
N ASN A 58 -7.46 -7.10 -0.05
CA ASN A 58 -7.63 -7.35 -1.47
C ASN A 58 -8.97 -7.99 -1.79
N GLN A 59 -9.43 -8.92 -0.96
CA GLN A 59 -10.75 -9.49 -1.11
C GLN A 59 -11.85 -8.43 -1.01
N ARG A 60 -11.77 -7.49 -0.05
CA ARG A 60 -12.72 -6.38 0.06
C ARG A 60 -12.69 -5.46 -1.16
N PHE A 61 -11.51 -5.18 -1.71
CA PHE A 61 -11.37 -4.43 -2.95
C PHE A 61 -12.09 -5.12 -4.10
N LEU A 62 -11.85 -6.43 -4.30
CA LEU A 62 -12.43 -7.23 -5.36
C LEU A 62 -13.96 -7.37 -5.27
N THR A 63 -14.50 -7.42 -4.05
CA THR A 63 -15.95 -7.52 -3.82
C THR A 63 -16.63 -6.16 -3.62
N ASN A 64 -15.91 -5.05 -3.79
CA ASN A 64 -16.42 -3.70 -3.59
C ASN A 64 -17.05 -3.48 -2.20
N THR A 65 -16.43 -4.04 -1.15
CA THR A 65 -16.86 -3.96 0.26
C THR A 65 -15.78 -3.29 1.12
N THR A 66 -15.11 -2.28 0.55
CA THR A 66 -14.00 -1.55 1.19
C THR A 66 -14.44 -0.79 2.43
N ILE A 67 -13.49 -0.55 3.33
CA ILE A 67 -13.76 0.17 4.58
C ILE A 67 -13.79 1.67 4.31
N VAL A 68 -14.84 2.34 4.78
CA VAL A 68 -14.92 3.81 4.77
C VAL A 68 -13.95 4.37 5.81
N ARG A 69 -13.08 5.30 5.39
CA ARG A 69 -12.04 5.92 6.23
C ARG A 69 -12.14 7.43 6.21
N ASP A 70 -11.89 8.06 7.36
CA ASP A 70 -11.59 9.48 7.43
C ASP A 70 -10.07 9.68 7.35
N TYR A 71 -9.57 9.91 6.14
CA TYR A 71 -8.14 10.11 5.92
C TYR A 71 -7.60 11.38 6.57
N HIS A 72 -8.43 12.40 6.80
CA HIS A 72 -7.98 13.62 7.45
C HIS A 72 -7.77 13.38 8.95
N ALA A 73 -8.69 12.66 9.61
CA ALA A 73 -8.49 12.21 10.98
C ALA A 73 -7.28 11.27 11.10
N GLN A 74 -7.13 10.30 10.19
CA GLN A 74 -5.98 9.39 10.20
C GLN A 74 -4.65 10.13 10.04
N ALA A 75 -4.58 11.12 9.13
CA ALA A 75 -3.37 11.94 8.95
C ALA A 75 -3.00 12.69 10.22
N LYS A 76 -3.99 13.31 10.90
CA LYS A 76 -3.77 14.01 12.18
C LYS A 76 -3.25 13.05 13.25
N GLN A 77 -3.76 11.81 13.29
CA GLN A 77 -3.32 10.83 14.28
C GLN A 77 -1.94 10.26 13.98
N ALA A 78 -1.64 10.00 12.70
CA ALA A 78 -0.34 9.52 12.24
C ALA A 78 0.80 10.52 12.47
N ALA A 79 0.49 11.83 12.54
CA ALA A 79 1.47 12.86 12.88
C ALA A 79 2.12 12.67 14.27
N TYR A 80 1.46 11.97 15.19
CA TYR A 80 1.99 11.63 16.52
C TYR A 80 2.69 10.26 16.56
N GLY A 81 2.84 9.59 15.41
CA GLY A 81 3.50 8.30 15.28
C GLY A 81 2.77 7.35 14.34
N GLN A 82 3.54 6.55 13.60
CA GLN A 82 3.07 5.54 12.66
C GLN A 82 3.53 4.14 13.08
N TYR A 83 2.73 3.12 12.79
CA TYR A 83 3.05 1.73 13.09
C TYR A 83 2.72 0.82 11.90
N PRO A 84 3.37 0.99 10.73
CA PRO A 84 3.05 0.17 9.57
C PRO A 84 3.37 -1.31 9.83
N PHE A 85 2.43 -2.20 9.53
CA PHE A 85 2.66 -3.63 9.75
C PHE A 85 3.41 -4.31 8.60
N ALA A 86 3.43 -3.68 7.43
CA ALA A 86 4.13 -4.20 6.26
C ALA A 86 4.84 -3.09 5.49
N VAL A 87 5.91 -3.47 4.79
CA VAL A 87 6.54 -2.66 3.75
C VAL A 87 6.32 -3.32 2.40
N VAL A 88 5.85 -2.55 1.42
CA VAL A 88 5.55 -3.01 0.07
C VAL A 88 6.50 -2.32 -0.90
N LEU A 89 7.43 -3.06 -1.49
CA LEU A 89 8.18 -2.62 -2.67
C LEU A 89 7.34 -2.91 -3.92
N ASN A 90 6.77 -1.86 -4.50
CA ASN A 90 5.86 -1.93 -5.64
C ASN A 90 6.42 -1.17 -6.84
N CYS A 91 5.90 -1.46 -8.03
CA CYS A 91 6.19 -0.65 -9.20
C CYS A 91 5.65 0.78 -9.02
N MET A 92 6.32 1.78 -9.61
CA MET A 92 5.79 3.15 -9.64
C MET A 92 4.60 3.35 -10.60
N ASP A 93 4.17 2.30 -11.30
CA ASP A 93 2.98 2.32 -12.17
C ASP A 93 1.78 2.93 -11.44
N SER A 94 1.16 3.94 -12.05
CA SER A 94 0.09 4.71 -11.45
C SER A 94 -1.19 3.91 -11.20
N ARG A 95 -1.33 2.74 -11.85
CA ARG A 95 -2.48 1.83 -11.71
C ARG A 95 -2.29 0.83 -10.56
N SER A 96 -1.06 0.63 -10.10
CA SER A 96 -0.74 -0.25 -8.97
C SER A 96 -0.52 0.59 -7.71
N VAL A 97 -1.58 0.79 -6.90
CA VAL A 97 -1.56 1.54 -5.64
C VAL A 97 -1.91 0.62 -4.45
N PRO A 98 -0.91 0.10 -3.71
CA PRO A 98 -1.10 -0.91 -2.67
C PRO A 98 -2.13 -0.55 -1.59
N GLU A 99 -2.15 0.69 -1.13
CA GLU A 99 -3.09 1.16 -0.12
C GLU A 99 -4.56 0.99 -0.58
N LEU A 100 -4.81 1.16 -1.88
CA LEU A 100 -6.15 1.04 -2.45
C LEU A 100 -6.57 -0.41 -2.64
N PHE A 101 -5.79 -1.20 -3.40
CA PHE A 101 -6.18 -2.57 -3.71
C PHE A 101 -5.95 -3.55 -2.56
N PHE A 102 -5.17 -3.20 -1.53
CA PHE A 102 -5.18 -3.91 -0.25
C PHE A 102 -6.14 -3.31 0.76
N ASP A 103 -6.93 -2.28 0.41
CA ASP A 103 -7.86 -1.62 1.32
C ASP A 103 -7.21 -1.34 2.70
N GLN A 104 -6.12 -0.56 2.71
CA GLN A 104 -5.41 -0.14 3.91
C GLN A 104 -5.49 1.39 4.08
N GLY A 105 -5.31 1.86 5.32
CA GLY A 105 -5.36 3.28 5.65
C GLY A 105 -4.00 3.98 5.61
N LEU A 106 -4.00 5.25 6.00
CA LEU A 106 -2.75 5.98 6.23
C LEU A 106 -1.97 5.34 7.40
N ALA A 107 -0.65 5.30 7.26
CA ALA A 107 0.27 4.72 8.25
C ALA A 107 0.11 3.21 8.54
N ASP A 108 -0.65 2.49 7.72
CA ASP A 108 -0.75 1.01 7.78
C ASP A 108 0.39 0.31 7.03
N LEU A 109 0.87 0.91 5.94
CA LEU A 109 1.92 0.39 5.07
C LEU A 109 3.05 1.42 4.92
N PHE A 110 4.27 0.93 4.81
CA PHE A 110 5.32 1.65 4.09
C PHE A 110 5.29 1.22 2.64
N THR A 111 5.14 2.15 1.71
CA THR A 111 5.06 1.82 0.28
C THR A 111 6.23 2.46 -0.45
N LEU A 112 7.14 1.62 -0.94
CA LEU A 112 8.28 2.03 -1.76
C LEU A 112 7.93 1.81 -3.22
N ARG A 113 8.09 2.83 -4.07
CA ARG A 113 7.67 2.79 -5.47
C ARG A 113 8.82 3.16 -6.40
N VAL A 114 9.19 2.22 -7.27
CA VAL A 114 10.23 2.41 -8.29
C VAL A 114 9.87 1.63 -9.55
N ALA A 115 10.25 2.11 -10.73
CA ALA A 115 9.97 1.41 -12.00
C ALA A 115 10.45 -0.05 -11.95
N GLY A 116 9.55 -0.99 -12.26
CA GLY A 116 9.83 -2.43 -12.24
C GLY A 116 10.13 -3.01 -10.87
N ASN A 117 9.77 -2.33 -9.77
CA ASN A 117 9.99 -2.76 -8.39
C ASN A 117 11.43 -3.27 -8.14
N VAL A 118 12.39 -2.63 -8.80
CA VAL A 118 13.81 -3.01 -8.78
C VAL A 118 14.45 -2.72 -7.42
N LEU A 119 15.43 -3.54 -7.05
CA LEU A 119 16.20 -3.34 -5.83
C LEU A 119 17.44 -2.47 -6.09
N ASN A 120 17.67 -1.49 -5.21
CA ASN A 120 18.92 -0.75 -5.10
C ASN A 120 19.24 -0.54 -3.60
N ASN A 121 20.36 0.12 -3.29
CA ASN A 121 20.80 0.31 -1.91
C ASN A 121 19.83 1.19 -1.09
N ASP A 122 19.23 2.22 -1.69
CA ASP A 122 18.29 3.11 -1.00
C ASP A 122 16.99 2.38 -0.63
N ILE A 123 16.49 1.54 -1.54
CA ILE A 123 15.33 0.67 -1.31
C ILE A 123 15.65 -0.36 -0.24
N LEU A 124 16.82 -1.02 -0.31
CA LEU A 124 17.21 -2.03 0.67
C LEU A 124 17.33 -1.42 2.08
N GLY A 125 18.01 -0.28 2.20
CA GLY A 125 18.13 0.46 3.46
C GLY A 125 16.78 0.94 3.99
N SER A 126 15.85 1.34 3.11
CA SER A 126 14.48 1.71 3.50
C SER A 126 13.69 0.52 4.06
N VAL A 127 13.86 -0.67 3.47
CA VAL A 127 13.25 -1.92 3.95
C VAL A 127 13.85 -2.34 5.30
N GLU A 128 15.17 -2.21 5.48
CA GLU A 128 15.84 -2.44 6.77
C GLU A 128 15.31 -1.50 7.84
N PHE A 129 15.13 -0.21 7.54
CA PHE A 129 14.54 0.74 8.47
C PHE A 129 13.10 0.37 8.84
N ALA A 130 12.25 0.10 7.84
CA ALA A 130 10.84 -0.27 8.04
C ALA A 130 10.69 -1.50 8.95
N THR A 131 11.60 -2.47 8.82
CA THR A 131 11.56 -3.72 9.58
C THR A 131 12.30 -3.62 10.91
N LYS A 132 13.62 -3.37 10.89
CA LYS A 132 14.47 -3.41 12.07
C LYS A 132 14.22 -2.24 13.04
N VAL A 133 13.91 -1.05 12.53
CA VAL A 133 13.73 0.15 13.35
C VAL A 133 12.26 0.35 13.69
N VAL A 134 11.36 0.30 12.70
CA VAL A 134 9.93 0.60 12.91
C VAL A 134 9.11 -0.63 13.30
N GLY A 135 9.58 -1.85 13.01
CA GLY A 135 8.94 -3.09 13.45
C GLY A 135 7.90 -3.68 12.49
N ALA A 136 7.91 -3.30 11.21
CA ALA A 136 7.08 -3.97 10.20
C ALA A 136 7.38 -5.48 10.15
N ARG A 137 6.34 -6.30 10.02
CA ARG A 137 6.37 -7.76 10.15
C ARG A 137 6.38 -8.49 8.82
N LEU A 138 6.11 -7.78 7.73
CA LEU A 138 6.03 -8.34 6.40
C LEU A 138 6.70 -7.41 5.38
N ILE A 139 7.48 -8.01 4.49
CA ILE A 139 7.98 -7.37 3.28
C ILE A 139 7.25 -8.01 2.10
N VAL A 140 6.65 -7.19 1.25
CA VAL A 140 6.03 -7.64 -0.01
C VAL A 140 6.79 -7.03 -1.17
N VAL A 141 7.31 -7.86 -2.07
CA VAL A 141 7.84 -7.42 -3.36
C VAL A 141 6.77 -7.67 -4.41
N LEU A 142 6.17 -6.59 -4.90
CA LEU A 142 4.97 -6.64 -5.71
C LEU A 142 5.23 -6.15 -7.13
N GLY A 143 5.25 -7.09 -8.07
CA GLY A 143 5.14 -6.80 -9.50
C GLY A 143 3.69 -6.58 -9.91
N HIS A 144 3.46 -6.29 -11.20
CA HIS A 144 2.12 -6.23 -11.76
C HIS A 144 2.10 -6.66 -13.22
N THR A 145 0.91 -7.01 -13.71
CA THR A 145 0.71 -7.38 -15.13
C THR A 145 0.92 -6.17 -16.05
N SER A 146 1.40 -6.41 -17.27
CA SER A 146 1.67 -5.41 -18.30
C SER A 146 2.62 -4.28 -17.84
N CYS A 147 3.71 -4.65 -17.16
CA CYS A 147 4.70 -3.70 -16.65
C CYS A 147 5.60 -3.13 -17.75
N GLY A 148 5.59 -1.80 -17.93
CA GLY A 148 6.38 -1.11 -18.95
C GLY A 148 7.90 -1.21 -18.75
N ALA A 149 8.38 -1.22 -17.50
CA ALA A 149 9.80 -1.42 -17.22
C ALA A 149 10.25 -2.84 -17.57
N VAL A 150 9.41 -3.84 -17.31
CA VAL A 150 9.69 -5.23 -17.67
C VAL A 150 9.69 -5.41 -19.19
N ALA A 151 8.72 -4.81 -19.89
CA ALA A 151 8.71 -4.78 -21.36
C ALA A 151 9.96 -4.11 -21.94
N GLY A 152 10.36 -2.95 -21.40
CA GLY A 152 11.59 -2.26 -21.81
C GLY A 152 12.85 -3.10 -21.58
N ALA A 153 12.91 -3.87 -20.48
CA ALA A 153 14.02 -4.79 -20.22
C ALA A 153 14.03 -5.96 -21.20
N CYS A 154 12.87 -6.54 -21.51
CA CYS A 154 12.72 -7.59 -22.53
C CYS A 154 13.21 -7.11 -23.91
N GLN A 155 12.78 -5.92 -24.31
CA GLN A 155 13.15 -5.27 -25.58
C GLN A 155 14.58 -4.68 -25.57
N GLN A 156 15.32 -4.80 -24.45
CA GLN A 156 16.68 -4.29 -24.28
C GLN A 156 16.84 -2.79 -24.58
N VAL A 157 15.82 -1.98 -24.24
CA VAL A 157 15.82 -0.54 -24.48
C VAL A 157 17.03 0.13 -23.82
N LYS A 158 17.68 1.05 -24.54
CA LYS A 158 18.79 1.87 -24.05
C LYS A 158 18.44 3.36 -24.08
N MET A 159 18.40 3.99 -22.91
CA MET A 159 17.98 5.39 -22.75
C MET A 159 18.42 5.95 -21.38
N GLY A 160 19.47 6.76 -21.31
CA GLY A 160 19.90 7.46 -20.10
C GLY A 160 19.89 6.60 -18.82
N HIS A 161 19.41 7.16 -17.71
CA HIS A 161 19.28 6.43 -16.43
C HIS A 161 18.24 5.31 -16.44
N LEU A 162 17.32 5.27 -17.41
CA LEU A 162 16.38 4.16 -17.53
C LEU A 162 17.14 2.87 -17.81
N THR A 163 18.23 2.90 -18.56
CA THR A 163 19.07 1.71 -18.79
C THR A 163 19.54 1.07 -17.48
N ASP A 164 19.89 1.87 -16.47
CA ASP A 164 20.33 1.34 -15.17
C ASP A 164 19.21 0.63 -14.42
N VAL A 165 17.96 1.08 -14.59
CA VAL A 165 16.77 0.41 -14.04
C VAL A 165 16.53 -0.91 -14.78
N LEU A 166 16.51 -0.88 -16.12
CA LEU A 166 16.22 -2.05 -16.95
C LEU A 166 17.27 -3.16 -16.78
N ASN A 167 18.54 -2.78 -16.62
CA ASN A 167 19.64 -3.74 -16.39
C ASN A 167 19.47 -4.55 -15.10
N LYS A 168 18.68 -4.08 -14.13
CA LYS A 168 18.38 -4.84 -12.90
C LYS A 168 17.33 -5.93 -13.12
N ILE A 169 16.48 -5.77 -14.13
CA ILE A 169 15.44 -6.73 -14.53
C ILE A 169 16.00 -7.72 -15.57
N ALA A 170 16.88 -7.25 -16.46
CA ALA A 170 17.44 -8.02 -17.57
C ALA A 170 17.91 -9.46 -17.23
N PRO A 171 18.53 -9.73 -16.06
CA PRO A 171 18.94 -11.10 -15.71
C PRO A 171 17.80 -12.12 -15.66
N THR A 172 16.55 -11.71 -15.45
CA THR A 172 15.40 -12.63 -15.41
C THR A 172 14.79 -12.94 -16.78
N VAL A 173 15.08 -12.13 -17.81
CA VAL A 173 14.43 -12.23 -19.12
C VAL A 173 14.75 -13.55 -19.82
N LYS A 174 16.04 -13.83 -20.04
CA LYS A 174 16.48 -15.03 -20.78
C LYS A 174 16.05 -16.33 -20.08
N PRO A 175 16.23 -16.51 -18.76
CA PRO A 175 15.75 -17.70 -18.07
C PRO A 175 14.23 -17.92 -18.22
N VAL A 176 13.43 -16.85 -18.19
CA VAL A 176 11.97 -16.97 -18.37
C VAL A 176 11.62 -17.39 -19.79
N MET A 177 12.27 -16.82 -20.82
CA MET A 177 12.07 -17.23 -22.20
C MET A 177 12.40 -18.72 -22.41
N GLU A 178 13.48 -19.20 -21.79
CA GLU A 178 13.89 -20.60 -21.86
C GLU A 178 12.87 -21.54 -21.19
N VAL A 179 12.37 -21.18 -20.00
CA VAL A 179 11.39 -22.00 -19.25
C VAL A 179 10.01 -22.01 -19.90
N THR A 180 9.56 -20.87 -20.43
CA THR A 180 8.21 -20.72 -20.99
C THR A 180 8.13 -21.08 -22.47
N GLY A 181 9.25 -21.07 -23.19
CA GLY A 181 9.30 -21.17 -24.65
C GLY A 181 8.80 -19.92 -25.39
N LEU A 182 8.41 -18.86 -24.67
CA LEU A 182 8.00 -17.59 -25.24
C LEU A 182 9.22 -16.73 -25.56
N ASN A 183 9.22 -16.03 -26.70
CA ASN A 183 10.35 -15.20 -27.14
C ASN A 183 9.93 -13.84 -27.73
N ASN A 184 8.64 -13.54 -27.75
CA ASN A 184 8.11 -12.29 -28.27
C ASN A 184 7.88 -11.29 -27.12
N CYS A 185 8.67 -10.22 -27.07
CA CYS A 185 8.53 -9.18 -26.04
C CYS A 185 7.27 -8.32 -26.16
N ASP A 186 6.48 -8.47 -27.24
CA ASP A 186 5.15 -7.87 -27.35
C ASP A 186 4.05 -8.77 -26.78
N ASP A 187 4.37 -10.04 -26.43
CA ASP A 187 3.43 -10.93 -25.76
C ASP A 187 3.32 -10.59 -24.27
N THR A 188 2.17 -10.09 -23.87
CA THR A 188 1.85 -9.77 -22.47
C THR A 188 2.06 -10.95 -21.51
N LYS A 189 1.89 -12.20 -21.96
CA LYS A 189 2.13 -13.38 -21.12
C LYS A 189 3.60 -13.50 -20.75
N LEU A 190 4.51 -13.28 -21.70
CA LEU A 190 5.94 -13.28 -21.44
C LEU A 190 6.29 -12.14 -20.48
N ILE A 191 5.74 -10.94 -20.69
CA ILE A 191 5.99 -9.79 -19.81
C ILE A 191 5.52 -10.07 -18.37
N ASP A 192 4.36 -10.70 -18.20
CA ASP A 192 3.81 -11.03 -16.88
C ASP A 192 4.65 -12.10 -16.18
N GLU A 193 5.14 -13.12 -16.90
CA GLU A 193 6.06 -14.12 -16.35
C GLU A 193 7.42 -13.51 -15.97
N ILE A 194 7.97 -12.60 -16.77
CA ILE A 194 9.20 -11.87 -16.41
C ILE A 194 8.96 -10.98 -15.18
N ALA A 195 7.78 -10.34 -15.07
CA ALA A 195 7.43 -9.52 -13.90
C ALA A 195 7.36 -10.36 -12.62
N LYS A 196 6.74 -11.54 -12.68
CA LYS A 196 6.73 -12.52 -11.59
C LYS A 196 8.15 -12.97 -11.22
N ALA A 197 8.96 -13.36 -12.21
CA ALA A 197 10.33 -13.80 -11.99
C ALA A 197 11.21 -12.68 -11.39
N ASN A 198 11.01 -11.44 -11.80
CA ASN A 198 11.69 -10.27 -11.24
C ASN A 198 11.33 -10.05 -9.77
N ALA A 199 10.04 -10.13 -9.40
CA ALA A 199 9.63 -10.04 -8.01
C ALA A 199 10.28 -11.14 -7.14
N LEU A 200 10.27 -12.39 -7.62
CA LEU A 200 10.93 -13.51 -6.95
C LEU A 200 12.46 -13.33 -6.84
N GLN A 201 13.12 -12.81 -7.88
CA GLN A 201 14.55 -12.52 -7.84
C GLN A 201 14.87 -11.42 -6.82
N VAL A 202 14.07 -10.36 -6.76
CA VAL A 202 14.26 -9.28 -5.78
C VAL A 202 14.09 -9.80 -4.34
N VAL A 203 13.18 -10.73 -4.08
CA VAL A 203 13.08 -11.40 -2.76
C VAL A 203 14.38 -12.13 -2.41
N ARG A 204 14.94 -12.91 -3.35
CA ARG A 204 16.24 -13.60 -3.14
C ARG A 204 17.35 -12.59 -2.88
N ASP A 205 17.46 -11.57 -3.71
CA ASP A 205 18.46 -10.51 -3.59
C ASP A 205 18.41 -9.80 -2.24
N MET A 206 17.21 -9.52 -1.70
CA MET A 206 17.07 -8.91 -0.37
C MET A 206 17.68 -9.77 0.73
N GLN A 207 17.46 -11.09 0.69
CA GLN A 207 18.00 -12.04 1.67
C GLN A 207 19.51 -12.28 1.50
N GLU A 208 20.02 -12.20 0.26
CA GLU A 208 21.44 -12.36 -0.02
C GLU A 208 22.26 -11.12 0.33
N LYS A 209 21.74 -9.93 0.01
CA LYS A 209 22.46 -8.65 0.12
C LYS A 209 22.34 -8.00 1.50
N SER A 210 21.29 -8.30 2.27
CA SER A 210 21.10 -7.76 3.62
C SER A 210 21.23 -8.86 4.69
N LEU A 211 22.29 -8.78 5.49
CA LEU A 211 22.44 -9.63 6.69
C LEU A 211 21.31 -9.37 7.70
N ILE A 212 20.85 -8.12 7.82
CA ILE A 212 19.75 -7.74 8.72
C ILE A 212 18.47 -8.48 8.31
N LEU A 213 18.06 -8.38 7.05
CA LEU A 213 16.84 -9.05 6.58
C LEU A 213 16.96 -10.57 6.68
N LYS A 214 18.13 -11.13 6.33
CA LYS A 214 18.41 -12.55 6.47
C LYS A 214 18.24 -13.04 7.92
N GLU A 215 18.75 -12.30 8.90
CA GLU A 215 18.59 -12.62 10.32
C GLU A 215 17.14 -12.51 10.79
N LEU A 216 16.43 -11.45 10.40
CA LEU A 216 15.01 -11.26 10.76
C LEU A 216 14.14 -12.40 10.23
N VAL A 217 14.37 -12.84 9.00
CA VAL A 217 13.66 -13.98 8.39
C VAL A 217 14.02 -15.29 9.10
N LYS A 218 15.33 -15.55 9.32
CA LYS A 218 15.80 -16.74 10.03
C LYS A 218 15.18 -16.87 11.43
N ASN A 219 15.03 -15.74 12.12
CA ASN A 219 14.44 -15.67 13.45
C ASN A 219 12.91 -15.60 13.45
N LYS A 220 12.27 -15.75 12.27
CA LYS A 220 10.81 -15.70 12.08
C LYS A 220 10.16 -14.38 12.51
N GLN A 221 10.93 -13.30 12.60
CA GLN A 221 10.46 -12.00 13.05
C GLN A 221 9.78 -11.21 11.91
N VAL A 222 10.19 -11.49 10.67
CA VAL A 222 9.68 -10.88 9.44
C VAL A 222 9.53 -11.96 8.36
N GLY A 223 8.47 -11.88 7.57
CA GLY A 223 8.31 -12.65 6.32
C GLY A 223 8.63 -11.79 5.10
N ILE A 224 9.17 -12.39 4.03
CA ILE A 224 9.43 -11.70 2.75
C ILE A 224 8.76 -12.51 1.65
N ILE A 225 7.80 -11.92 0.95
CA ILE A 225 6.99 -12.61 -0.06
C ILE A 225 6.93 -11.84 -1.37
N ALA A 226 6.95 -12.56 -2.49
CA ALA A 226 6.69 -12.00 -3.81
C ALA A 226 5.21 -12.07 -4.15
N GLY A 227 4.73 -11.11 -4.92
CA GLY A 227 3.40 -11.18 -5.52
C GLY A 227 3.30 -10.47 -6.86
N LEU A 228 2.17 -10.67 -7.53
CA LEU A 228 1.80 -10.04 -8.78
C LEU A 228 0.39 -9.46 -8.67
N HIS A 229 0.27 -8.14 -8.87
CA HIS A 229 -1.02 -7.46 -8.99
C HIS A 229 -1.50 -7.51 -10.44
N ASP A 230 -2.66 -8.10 -10.68
CA ASP A 230 -3.35 -8.00 -11.96
C ASP A 230 -4.09 -6.67 -12.06
N ILE A 231 -3.54 -5.72 -12.82
CA ILE A 231 -4.08 -4.37 -12.95
C ILE A 231 -5.48 -4.32 -13.60
N LYS A 232 -5.90 -5.39 -14.29
CA LYS A 232 -7.23 -5.45 -14.93
C LYS A 232 -8.32 -5.80 -13.93
N THR A 233 -8.03 -6.69 -12.99
CA THR A 233 -9.00 -7.24 -12.05
C THR A 233 -8.85 -6.66 -10.65
N GLY A 234 -7.67 -6.16 -10.30
CA GLY A 234 -7.29 -5.78 -8.94
C GLY A 234 -6.80 -6.95 -8.08
N GLN A 235 -6.79 -8.18 -8.60
CA GLN A 235 -6.41 -9.36 -7.83
C GLN A 235 -4.90 -9.35 -7.58
N VAL A 236 -4.50 -9.68 -6.36
CA VAL A 236 -3.10 -9.93 -6.03
C VAL A 236 -2.89 -11.43 -5.83
N TYR A 237 -1.91 -11.98 -6.54
CA TYR A 237 -1.42 -13.34 -6.37
C TYR A 237 -0.12 -13.30 -5.57
N PHE A 238 -0.03 -14.10 -4.52
CA PHE A 238 1.20 -14.27 -3.74
C PHE A 238 1.85 -15.61 -4.07
N PHE A 239 3.19 -15.66 -4.05
CA PHE A 239 3.97 -16.83 -4.46
C PHE A 239 4.80 -17.39 -3.30
N ASP A 240 5.07 -18.69 -3.35
CA ASP A 240 5.95 -19.42 -2.43
C ASP A 240 5.64 -19.17 -0.94
N GLU A 241 4.36 -19.01 -0.59
CA GLU A 241 3.93 -18.57 0.74
C GLU A 241 4.41 -19.50 1.87
N GLU A 242 4.29 -20.81 1.69
CA GLU A 242 4.70 -21.80 2.70
C GLU A 242 6.21 -21.72 3.00
N GLN A 243 7.02 -21.31 2.03
CA GLN A 243 8.46 -21.11 2.20
C GLN A 243 8.79 -19.71 2.74
N SER A 244 8.01 -18.71 2.30
CA SER A 244 8.30 -17.28 2.48
C SER A 244 7.77 -16.72 3.80
N ILE A 245 6.74 -17.34 4.37
CA ILE A 245 6.04 -16.86 5.55
C ILE A 245 6.21 -17.87 6.69
N PRO A 246 6.89 -17.51 7.78
CA PRO A 246 7.03 -18.41 8.91
C PRO A 246 5.65 -18.68 9.55
N ASN A 247 5.46 -19.94 9.96
CA ASN A 247 4.33 -20.36 10.80
C ASN A 247 4.32 -19.63 12.14
#